data_AF-A0A969YXZ4-F1
#
_entry.id   AF-A0A969YXZ4-F1
#
_cell.length_a   1.000
_cell.length_b   1.000
_cell.length_c   1.000
_cell.angle_alpha   90.00
_cell.angle_beta   90.00
_cell.angle_gamma   90.00
#
_symmetry.space_group_name_H-M   'P 1'
#
loop_
_entity.id
_entity.type
_entity.pdbx_description
1 polymer ?
#
loop_
_entity_poly.entity_id
_entity_poly.type
_entity_poly.pdbx_seq_one_letter_code
_entity_poly.pdbx_strand_id
1 'polypeptide(L)'
;MKKLLLTLLMALAVVSLLSGCNSPVNQSDNPEQKISAEEKKRMELYIAVMKDAFQKENGGNAFIAVKLETLEGLNDEAKSGVLKGLNELSPHVYNFDDVKNDNTKFKVNKNKGNRNNDLSDIQKDKVSW
;
A
#
# COMPACT_ATOMS: atom_id res chain seq x y z
N MET A 1 51.76 10.86 -21.45
CA MET A 1 50.97 9.73 -20.89
C MET A 1 49.70 10.14 -20.12
N LYS A 2 49.12 11.34 -20.34
CA LYS A 2 47.85 11.75 -19.69
C LYS A 2 46.61 11.64 -20.59
N LYS A 3 46.81 11.63 -21.92
CA LYS A 3 45.72 11.52 -22.90
C LYS A 3 45.20 10.09 -23.11
N LEU A 4 46.01 9.09 -22.77
CA LEU A 4 45.66 7.66 -22.84
C LEU A 4 44.79 7.20 -21.65
N LEU A 5 44.84 7.93 -20.54
CA LEU A 5 44.07 7.60 -19.32
C LEU A 5 42.61 8.08 -19.42
N LEU A 6 42.36 9.14 -20.20
CA LEU A 6 41.03 9.72 -20.41
C LEU A 6 40.17 8.88 -21.37
N THR A 7 40.78 8.18 -22.33
CA THR A 7 40.08 7.31 -23.29
C THR A 7 39.61 5.99 -22.67
N LEU A 8 40.25 5.51 -21.60
CA LEU A 8 39.88 4.25 -20.94
C LEU A 8 38.62 4.40 -20.05
N LEU A 9 38.39 5.60 -19.49
CA LEU A 9 37.27 5.88 -18.60
C LEU A 9 35.92 6.07 -19.33
N MET A 10 35.94 6.47 -20.61
CA MET A 10 34.72 6.66 -21.41
C MET A 10 34.17 5.36 -22.02
N ALA A 11 34.98 4.30 -22.11
CA ALA A 11 34.55 3.03 -22.70
C ALA A 11 33.75 2.13 -21.75
N LEU A 12 33.76 2.41 -20.44
CA LEU A 12 33.04 1.60 -19.44
C LEU A 12 31.58 1.99 -19.25
N ALA A 13 31.10 3.07 -19.88
CA ALA A 13 29.77 3.63 -19.61
C ALA A 13 28.65 3.14 -20.55
N VAL A 14 28.94 2.25 -21.51
CA VAL A 14 27.98 1.92 -22.61
C VAL A 14 27.37 0.51 -22.51
N VAL A 15 27.75 -0.34 -21.56
CA VAL A 15 27.29 -1.76 -21.51
C VAL A 15 26.26 -2.04 -20.40
N SER A 16 25.54 -1.04 -19.89
CA SER A 16 24.58 -1.24 -18.77
C SER A 16 23.11 -1.03 -19.13
N LEU A 17 22.74 -0.85 -20.40
CA LEU A 17 21.36 -0.53 -20.80
C LEU A 17 20.56 -1.67 -21.46
N LEU A 18 21.06 -2.92 -21.47
CA LEU A 18 20.34 -4.04 -22.11
C LEU A 18 19.91 -5.18 -21.18
N SER A 19 19.82 -4.95 -19.87
CA SER A 19 19.18 -5.92 -18.96
C SER A 19 17.68 -5.67 -18.87
N GLY A 20 16.98 -5.80 -20.01
CA GLY A 20 15.52 -5.95 -20.02
C GLY A 20 15.14 -7.31 -19.45
N CYS A 21 14.58 -7.31 -18.24
CA CYS A 21 14.06 -8.52 -17.59
C CYS A 21 12.90 -9.13 -18.39
N ASN A 22 13.15 -10.18 -19.15
CA ASN A 22 12.09 -11.14 -19.50
C ASN A 22 11.88 -12.04 -18.28
N SER A 23 10.81 -11.80 -17.52
CA SER A 23 10.37 -12.77 -16.52
C SER A 23 9.72 -13.96 -17.24
N PRO A 24 10.22 -15.20 -17.07
CA PRO A 24 9.47 -16.37 -17.50
C PRO A 24 8.22 -16.50 -16.63
N VAL A 25 7.06 -16.53 -17.26
CA VAL A 25 5.81 -16.97 -16.65
C VAL A 25 5.99 -18.44 -16.25
N ASN A 26 6.28 -18.67 -14.97
CA ASN A 26 6.24 -20.00 -14.39
C ASN A 26 4.78 -20.33 -14.08
N GLN A 27 4.16 -21.06 -15.00
CA GLN A 27 2.90 -21.73 -14.78
C GLN A 27 3.13 -22.83 -13.74
N SER A 28 2.69 -22.57 -12.50
CA SER A 28 2.80 -23.51 -11.39
C SER A 28 1.43 -24.15 -11.16
N ASP A 29 1.22 -25.30 -11.78
CA ASP A 29 0.08 -26.18 -11.52
C ASP A 29 0.29 -26.91 -10.18
N ASN A 30 -0.16 -26.32 -9.08
CA ASN A 30 -0.41 -27.02 -7.80
C ASN A 30 -1.56 -26.30 -7.06
N PRO A 31 -2.54 -26.99 -6.44
CA PRO A 31 -3.77 -26.39 -5.92
C PRO A 31 -3.64 -25.80 -4.51
N GLU A 32 -2.42 -25.68 -3.97
CA GLU A 32 -2.18 -24.78 -2.84
C GLU A 32 -2.18 -23.36 -3.41
N GLN A 33 -3.22 -22.59 -3.06
CA GLN A 33 -3.30 -21.16 -3.39
C GLN A 33 -1.98 -20.53 -2.97
N LYS A 34 -1.15 -20.21 -3.95
CA LYS A 34 0.17 -19.63 -3.78
C LYS A 34 0.11 -18.28 -4.45
N ILE A 35 0.46 -17.22 -3.72
CA ILE A 35 0.55 -15.85 -4.25
C ILE A 35 1.41 -15.84 -5.53
N SER A 36 0.81 -15.44 -6.66
CA SER A 36 1.53 -15.27 -7.92
C SER A 36 2.50 -14.08 -7.86
N ALA A 37 3.42 -13.98 -8.83
CA ALA A 37 4.37 -12.88 -8.87
C ALA A 37 3.69 -11.51 -9.04
N GLU A 38 2.64 -11.45 -9.86
CA GLU A 38 1.83 -10.26 -10.09
C GLU A 38 1.02 -9.88 -8.84
N GLU A 39 0.38 -10.84 -8.17
CA GLU A 39 -0.32 -10.61 -6.90
C GLU A 39 0.65 -10.12 -5.82
N LYS A 40 1.86 -10.68 -5.75
CA LYS A 40 2.88 -10.25 -4.80
C LYS A 40 3.26 -8.77 -5.00
N LYS A 41 3.49 -8.35 -6.25
CA LYS A 41 3.78 -6.94 -6.57
C LYS A 41 2.63 -6.02 -6.18
N ARG A 42 1.39 -6.42 -6.45
CA ARG A 42 0.19 -5.64 -6.06
C ARG A 42 0.05 -5.55 -4.54
N MET A 43 0.24 -6.66 -3.83
CA MET A 43 0.22 -6.73 -2.38
C MET A 43 1.25 -5.76 -1.77
N GLU A 44 2.50 -5.80 -2.25
CA GLU A 44 3.57 -4.89 -1.82
C GLU A 44 3.20 -3.42 -2.08
N LEU A 45 2.59 -3.12 -3.24
CA LEU A 45 2.12 -1.77 -3.56
C LEU A 45 1.03 -1.29 -2.60
N TYR A 46 0.02 -2.11 -2.31
CA TYR A 46 -1.03 -1.77 -1.35
C TYR A 46 -0.44 -1.49 0.04
N ILE A 47 0.47 -2.33 0.51
CA ILE A 47 1.15 -2.15 1.80
C ILE A 47 1.92 -0.81 1.79
N ALA A 48 2.69 -0.53 0.75
CA ALA A 48 3.47 0.71 0.65
C ALA A 48 2.59 1.96 0.70
N VAL A 49 1.52 2.01 -0.10
CA VAL A 49 0.60 3.15 -0.13
C VAL A 49 -0.10 3.36 1.22
N MET A 50 -0.53 2.27 1.87
CA MET A 50 -1.18 2.35 3.18
C MET A 50 -0.20 2.78 4.29
N LYS A 51 1.06 2.31 4.26
CA LYS A 51 2.13 2.77 5.16
C LYS A 51 2.37 4.26 5.05
N ASP A 52 2.51 4.75 3.82
CA ASP A 52 2.73 6.17 3.56
C ASP A 52 1.54 7.03 4.00
N ALA A 53 0.31 6.59 3.71
CA ALA A 53 -0.90 7.28 4.14
C ALA A 53 -1.00 7.37 5.67
N PHE A 54 -0.73 6.25 6.36
CA PHE A 54 -0.77 6.18 7.82
C PHE A 54 0.23 7.14 8.49
N GLN A 55 1.44 7.25 7.93
CA GLN A 55 2.48 8.15 8.44
C GLN A 55 2.15 9.63 8.20
N LYS A 56 1.60 9.98 7.02
CA LYS A 56 1.29 11.37 6.66
C LYS A 56 0.12 11.95 7.45
N GLU A 57 -0.91 11.14 7.69
CA GLU A 57 -2.15 11.58 8.34
C GLU A 57 -2.09 11.47 9.87
N ASN A 58 -0.93 11.15 10.48
CA ASN A 58 -0.81 10.86 11.92
C ASN A 58 -1.88 9.85 12.33
N GLY A 59 -1.81 8.61 11.82
CA GLY A 59 -2.83 7.55 11.83
C GLY A 59 -3.48 7.13 13.16
N GLY A 60 -3.38 7.95 14.20
CA GLY A 60 -4.18 7.93 15.40
C GLY A 60 -3.69 6.87 16.37
N ASN A 61 -4.63 6.23 17.06
CA ASN A 61 -4.39 5.29 18.16
C ASN A 61 -3.86 3.91 17.70
N ALA A 62 -2.97 3.89 16.70
CA ALA A 62 -2.42 2.65 16.15
C ALA A 62 -3.53 1.63 15.86
N PHE A 63 -4.52 2.02 15.05
CA PHE A 63 -5.63 1.15 14.64
C PHE A 63 -5.77 1.20 13.13
N ILE A 64 -5.84 0.04 12.48
CA ILE A 64 -5.98 -0.08 11.03
C ILE A 64 -7.10 -1.08 10.74
N ALA A 65 -8.10 -0.66 9.97
CA ALA A 65 -9.13 -1.54 9.45
C ALA A 65 -9.16 -1.46 7.93
N VAL A 66 -8.91 -2.58 7.26
CA VAL A 66 -8.83 -2.66 5.79
C VAL A 66 -10.04 -3.39 5.25
N LYS A 67 -10.72 -2.78 4.27
CA LYS A 67 -11.82 -3.40 3.54
C LYS A 67 -11.25 -4.34 2.47
N LEU A 68 -11.20 -5.64 2.76
CA LEU A 68 -10.44 -6.60 1.94
C LEU A 68 -10.99 -6.76 0.51
N GLU A 69 -12.28 -6.55 0.29
CA GLU A 69 -12.89 -6.61 -1.03
C GLU A 69 -12.44 -5.48 -1.96
N THR A 70 -11.89 -4.39 -1.44
CA THR A 70 -11.34 -3.30 -2.27
C THR A 70 -9.91 -3.58 -2.74
N LEU A 71 -9.28 -4.66 -2.26
CA LEU A 71 -7.94 -5.07 -2.68
C LEU A 71 -8.02 -5.87 -3.98
N GLU A 72 -8.38 -5.19 -5.07
CA GLU A 72 -8.59 -5.81 -6.37
C GLU A 72 -7.33 -6.48 -6.91
N GLY A 73 -7.53 -7.64 -7.54
CA GLY A 73 -6.45 -8.42 -8.14
C GLY A 73 -5.59 -9.18 -7.13
N LEU A 74 -6.06 -9.33 -5.88
CA LEU A 74 -5.45 -10.19 -4.86
C LEU A 74 -6.39 -11.34 -4.48
N ASN A 75 -5.88 -12.56 -4.41
CA ASN A 75 -6.54 -13.67 -3.74
C ASN A 75 -6.54 -13.52 -2.21
N ASP A 76 -7.19 -14.45 -1.50
CA ASP A 76 -7.37 -14.36 -0.04
C ASP A 76 -6.07 -14.51 0.75
N GLU A 77 -5.11 -15.28 0.23
CA GLU A 77 -3.77 -15.40 0.83
C GLU A 77 -3.01 -14.07 0.74
N ALA A 78 -3.04 -13.42 -0.43
CA ALA A 78 -2.40 -12.13 -0.66
C ALA A 78 -3.07 -11.00 0.14
N LYS A 79 -4.41 -11.00 0.24
CA LYS A 79 -5.16 -10.08 1.13
C LYS A 79 -4.75 -10.23 2.59
N SER A 80 -4.59 -11.47 3.06
CA SER A 80 -4.06 -11.76 4.40
C SER A 80 -2.62 -11.26 4.55
N GLY A 81 -1.82 -11.35 3.49
CA GLY A 81 -0.48 -10.77 3.41
C GLY A 81 -0.46 -9.25 3.60
N VAL A 82 -1.44 -8.52 3.05
CA VAL A 82 -1.59 -7.07 3.28
C VAL A 82 -1.79 -6.78 4.75
N LEU A 83 -2.72 -7.45 5.43
CA LEU A 83 -2.95 -7.25 6.88
C LEU A 83 -1.68 -7.52 7.70
N LYS A 84 -0.98 -8.62 7.40
CA LYS A 84 0.29 -8.95 8.07
C LYS A 84 1.36 -7.88 7.86
N GLY A 85 1.49 -7.36 6.64
CA GLY A 85 2.46 -6.31 6.31
C GLY A 85 2.19 -4.98 7.02
N LEU A 86 0.97 -4.74 7.48
CA LEU A 86 0.57 -3.55 8.23
C LEU A 86 0.75 -3.69 9.74
N ASN A 87 1.00 -4.90 10.26
CA ASN A 87 1.25 -5.12 11.69
C ASN A 87 2.49 -4.37 12.21
N GLU A 88 3.42 -4.02 11.31
CA GLU A 88 4.58 -3.17 11.65
C GLU A 88 4.16 -1.74 12.06
N LEU A 89 3.02 -1.25 11.58
CA LEU A 89 2.50 0.08 11.91
C LEU A 89 1.66 0.09 13.19
N SER A 90 1.02 -1.05 13.50
CA SER A 90 0.02 -1.13 14.56
C SER A 90 -0.18 -2.58 15.01
N PRO A 91 -0.35 -2.84 16.31
CA PRO A 91 -0.76 -4.16 16.83
C PRO A 91 -2.25 -4.47 16.63
N HIS A 92 -3.01 -3.56 16.02
CA HIS A 92 -4.47 -3.60 15.89
C HIS A 92 -4.87 -3.42 14.43
N VAL A 93 -4.55 -4.44 13.63
CA VAL A 93 -4.92 -4.52 12.22
C VAL A 93 -6.06 -5.51 12.04
N TYR A 94 -7.12 -5.09 11.36
CA TYR A 94 -8.35 -5.87 11.17
C TYR A 94 -8.83 -5.85 9.73
N ASN A 95 -9.52 -6.91 9.33
CA ASN A 95 -10.48 -6.82 8.24
C ASN A 95 -11.65 -5.94 8.71
N PHE A 96 -11.97 -4.89 7.96
CA PHE A 96 -13.01 -3.93 8.30
C PHE A 96 -14.37 -4.61 8.50
N ASP A 97 -14.71 -5.60 7.68
CA ASP A 97 -16.01 -6.26 7.77
C ASP A 97 -16.24 -7.00 9.10
N ASP A 98 -15.16 -7.45 9.75
CA ASP A 98 -15.23 -8.16 11.02
C ASP A 98 -15.47 -7.22 12.19
N VAL A 99 -15.04 -5.95 12.07
CA VAL A 99 -15.07 -4.97 13.17
C VAL A 99 -16.04 -3.80 12.93
N LYS A 100 -16.64 -3.66 11.74
CA LYS A 100 -17.49 -2.49 11.38
C LYS A 100 -18.67 -2.25 12.33
N ASN A 101 -19.16 -3.30 12.99
CA ASN A 101 -20.26 -3.24 13.95
C ASN A 101 -19.79 -3.34 15.42
N ASP A 102 -18.48 -3.44 15.66
CA ASP A 102 -17.91 -3.51 17.01
C ASP A 102 -17.79 -2.10 17.60
N ASN A 103 -18.70 -1.79 18.51
CA ASN A 103 -18.76 -0.50 19.20
C ASN A 103 -17.59 -0.27 20.19
N THR A 104 -16.77 -1.29 20.47
CA THR A 104 -15.52 -1.15 21.21
C THR A 104 -14.38 -0.66 20.31
N LYS A 105 -14.49 -0.86 18.99
CA LYS A 105 -13.49 -0.48 17.97
C LYS A 105 -13.82 0.86 17.32
N PHE A 106 -15.09 1.16 17.11
CA PHE A 106 -15.55 2.41 16.50
C PHE A 106 -16.49 3.19 17.42
N LYS A 107 -16.19 4.48 17.60
CA LYS A 107 -17.10 5.41 18.28
C LYS A 107 -17.99 6.10 17.24
N VAL A 108 -19.25 5.69 17.17
CA VAL A 108 -20.25 6.43 16.40
C VAL A 108 -20.56 7.72 17.15
N ASN A 109 -20.24 8.87 16.55
CA ASN A 109 -20.58 10.16 17.12
C ASN A 109 -22.11 10.34 17.07
N LYS A 110 -22.76 10.19 18.23
CA LYS A 110 -24.23 10.29 18.38
C LYS A 110 -24.79 11.70 18.10
N ASN A 111 -23.93 12.73 17.95
CA ASN A 111 -24.35 14.12 17.68
C ASN A 111 -24.64 14.44 16.19
N LYS A 112 -24.90 13.45 15.33
CA LYS A 112 -25.29 13.70 13.92
C LYS A 112 -26.63 13.09 13.53
N GLY A 113 -27.62 13.15 14.43
CA GLY A 113 -29.01 13.21 14.00
C GLY A 113 -29.28 14.62 13.47
N ASN A 114 -29.55 14.74 12.17
CA ASN A 114 -29.87 15.98 11.45
C ASN A 114 -28.69 16.80 10.91
N ARG A 115 -28.12 16.35 9.78
CA ARG A 115 -27.49 17.24 8.80
C ARG A 115 -28.03 16.92 7.41
N ASN A 116 -29.27 17.33 7.17
CA ASN A 116 -29.70 17.65 5.82
C ASN A 116 -28.79 18.78 5.33
N ASN A 117 -28.07 18.54 4.24
CA ASN A 117 -27.50 19.54 3.32
C ASN A 117 -26.97 20.83 3.97
N ASP A 118 -25.74 20.81 4.50
CA ASP A 118 -24.97 22.05 4.56
C ASP A 118 -23.49 21.78 4.30
N LEU A 119 -23.06 22.16 3.09
CA LEU A 119 -21.67 22.15 2.62
C LEU A 119 -21.03 23.54 2.84
N SER A 120 -21.63 24.43 3.64
CA SER A 120 -21.09 25.78 3.88
C SER A 120 -19.85 25.83 4.78
N ASP A 121 -19.57 24.78 5.57
CA ASP A 121 -18.55 24.85 6.63
C ASP A 121 -17.18 24.28 6.25
N ILE A 122 -16.95 23.97 4.96
CA ILE A 122 -15.58 23.86 4.43
C ILE A 122 -15.18 25.23 3.87
N GLN A 123 -15.21 26.26 4.72
CA GLN A 123 -14.42 27.45 4.49
C GLN A 123 -13.06 27.30 5.15
N LYS A 124 -12.08 27.16 4.27
CA LYS A 124 -10.88 28.01 4.25
C LYS A 124 -10.19 28.13 5.59
N ASP A 125 -9.19 27.30 5.83
CA ASP A 125 -7.94 27.84 6.36
C ASP A 125 -6.73 27.00 5.95
N LYS A 126 -5.84 27.69 5.24
CA LYS A 126 -4.39 27.44 5.09
C LYS A 126 -3.97 26.33 4.11
N VAL A 127 -4.13 26.65 2.83
CA VAL A 127 -3.05 26.45 1.87
C VAL A 127 -2.10 27.64 2.01
N SER A 128 -0.85 27.37 2.37
CA SER A 128 0.31 28.24 2.12
C SER A 128 1.42 27.32 1.65
N TRP A 129 1.94 27.65 0.47
CA TRP A 129 2.93 26.96 -0.36
C TRP A 129 4.00 26.16 0.38
#